data_AF-A0A167NGP4-F1
#
_entry.id   AF-A0A167NGP4-F1
#
_cell.length_a   1.000
_cell.length_b   1.000
_cell.length_c   1.000
_cell.angle_alpha   90.00
_cell.angle_beta   90.00
_cell.angle_gamma   90.00
#
_symmetry.space_group_name_H-M   'P 1'
#
loop_
_entity.id
_entity.type
_entity.pdbx_description
1 polymer ?
#
loop_
_entity_poly.entity_id
_entity_poly.type
_entity_poly.pdbx_seq_one_letter_code
_entity_poly.pdbx_strand_id
1 'polypeptide(L)'
;MWFLPGCTLLGSQRQREAANLPQMYKLVGEYRSRWLVDNKVQYLPGITALCERTSPPSAPFLWSYKLSKLSVRPEYHAFGIASALTRPVLQRALHERKRVFGHVTSEMHVLRYKAVGCRVLGAEDLRLLKPVEGGAKKEMVDTIRVWAMEFRPEVMLGSDPAAVEETPPPERILARL
;
A
#
# COMPACT_ATOMS: atom_id res chain seq x y z
N MET A 1 -4.71 0.84 9.62
CA MET A 1 -4.05 2.17 9.61
C MET A 1 -4.18 2.78 8.24
N TRP A 2 -4.80 3.95 8.19
CA TRP A 2 -5.05 4.73 6.99
C TRP A 2 -4.29 6.05 7.05
N PHE A 3 -3.75 6.48 5.91
CA PHE A 3 -3.23 7.83 5.72
C PHE A 3 -4.21 8.62 4.86
N LEU A 4 -4.51 9.84 5.30
CA LEU A 4 -5.35 10.78 4.57
C LEU A 4 -4.55 11.43 3.42
N PRO A 5 -5.23 11.95 2.38
CA PRO A 5 -4.60 12.83 1.41
C PRO A 5 -3.78 13.95 2.08
N GLY A 6 -2.62 14.26 1.50
CA GLY A 6 -1.65 15.24 2.00
C GLY A 6 -0.70 14.69 3.06
N CYS A 7 -0.88 13.47 3.55
CA CYS A 7 -0.07 12.92 4.64
C CYS A 7 0.98 11.92 4.15
N THR A 8 2.24 12.15 4.50
CA THR A 8 3.31 11.16 4.37
C THR A 8 3.54 10.44 5.71
N LEU A 9 3.95 9.17 5.65
CA LEU A 9 4.33 8.40 6.82
C LEU A 9 5.61 9.01 7.42
N LEU A 10 5.57 9.38 8.70
CA LEU A 10 6.70 9.98 9.42
C LEU A 10 7.24 11.27 8.76
N GLY A 11 6.42 11.95 7.97
CA GLY A 11 6.79 13.15 7.22
C GLY A 11 7.05 14.36 8.11
N SER A 12 6.27 14.52 9.18
CA SER A 12 6.42 15.62 10.13
C SER A 12 7.13 15.22 11.42
N GLN A 13 7.74 16.19 12.08
CA GLN A 13 8.38 15.99 13.39
C GLN A 13 7.36 15.49 14.43
N ARG A 14 6.17 16.08 14.44
CA ARG A 14 5.06 15.64 15.31
C ARG A 14 4.67 14.18 15.09
N GLN A 15 4.63 13.70 13.84
CA GLN A 15 4.35 12.30 13.55
C GLN A 15 5.47 11.38 14.03
N ARG A 16 6.74 11.79 13.88
CA ARG A 16 7.90 11.03 14.35
C ARG A 16 7.93 10.90 15.87
N GLU A 17 7.60 11.97 16.58
CA GLU A 17 7.48 11.98 18.04
C GLU A 17 6.30 11.14 18.52
N ALA A 18 5.11 11.30 17.91
CA ALA A 18 3.93 10.51 18.25
C ALA A 18 4.11 9.01 17.96
N ALA A 19 4.91 8.66 16.94
CA ALA A 19 5.27 7.28 16.64
C ALA A 19 6.32 6.69 17.60
N ASN A 20 6.83 7.49 18.55
CA ASN A 20 7.80 7.09 19.55
C ASN A 20 9.04 6.42 18.93
N LEU A 21 9.51 6.96 17.80
CA LEU A 21 10.61 6.37 17.03
C LEU A 21 11.86 6.10 17.86
N PRO A 22 12.31 6.99 18.78
CA PRO A 22 13.49 6.70 19.61
C PRO A 22 13.35 5.42 20.45
N GLN A 23 12.17 5.16 21.00
CA GLN A 23 11.86 3.99 21.81
C GLN A 23 11.78 2.74 20.94
N MET A 24 11.18 2.86 19.75
CA MET A 24 11.19 1.78 18.77
C MET A 24 12.63 1.44 18.36
N TYR A 25 13.48 2.42 18.08
CA TYR A 25 14.90 2.21 17.75
C TYR A 25 15.66 1.48 18.86
N LYS A 26 15.43 1.85 20.12
CA LYS A 26 15.99 1.16 21.29
C LYS A 26 15.51 -0.29 21.37
N LEU A 27 14.24 -0.55 21.09
CA LEU A 27 13.63 -1.88 21.17
C LEU A 27 14.13 -2.81 20.06
N VAL A 28 14.16 -2.34 18.81
CA VAL A 28 14.50 -3.18 17.66
C VAL A 28 16.01 -3.26 17.39
N GLY A 29 16.77 -2.31 17.94
CA GLY A 29 18.20 -2.12 17.71
C GLY A 29 18.50 -1.30 16.46
N GLU A 30 19.67 -0.66 16.45
CA GLU A 30 20.10 0.28 15.40
C GLU A 30 20.05 -0.34 13.99
N TYR A 31 20.50 -1.59 13.85
CA TYR A 31 20.53 -2.23 12.54
C TYR A 31 19.13 -2.42 11.93
N ARG A 32 18.14 -2.82 12.74
CA ARG A 32 16.76 -3.02 12.28
C ARG A 32 16.05 -1.70 12.02
N SER A 33 16.28 -0.69 12.87
CA SER A 33 15.71 0.63 12.65
C SER A 33 16.24 1.25 11.37
N ARG A 34 17.54 1.13 11.10
CA ARG A 34 18.13 1.62 9.86
C ARG A 34 17.58 0.92 8.61
N TRP A 35 17.39 -0.40 8.64
CA TRP A 35 16.70 -1.07 7.53
C TRP A 35 15.26 -0.57 7.31
N LEU A 36 14.57 -0.16 8.37
CA LEU A 36 13.21 0.37 8.24
C LEU A 36 13.20 1.80 7.67
N VAL A 37 14.03 2.70 8.21
CA VAL A 37 13.92 4.15 7.98
C VAL A 37 15.05 4.77 7.16
N ASP A 38 16.21 4.11 7.06
CA ASP A 38 17.41 4.73 6.51
C ASP A 38 17.34 4.73 4.98
N ASN A 39 17.63 5.90 4.41
CA ASN A 39 17.35 6.23 3.01
C ASN A 39 18.18 5.38 2.01
N LYS A 40 19.18 4.67 2.50
CA LYS A 40 20.07 3.80 1.71
C LYS A 40 19.69 2.31 1.77
N VAL A 41 18.73 1.91 2.63
CA VAL A 41 18.38 0.51 2.87
C VAL A 41 16.84 0.30 2.81
N GLN A 42 16.32 0.53 1.61
CA GLN A 42 15.24 -0.21 0.93
C GLN A 42 13.77 -0.17 1.38
N TYR A 43 13.36 -0.34 2.65
CA TYR A 43 11.91 -0.61 2.89
C TYR A 43 11.01 0.62 2.69
N LEU A 44 11.03 1.61 3.59
CA LEU A 44 10.17 2.79 3.44
C LEU A 44 10.48 3.62 2.17
N PRO A 45 11.75 3.85 1.79
CA PRO A 45 12.08 4.50 0.52
C PRO A 45 11.59 3.71 -0.69
N GLY A 46 11.75 2.38 -0.72
CA GLY A 46 11.30 1.53 -1.83
C GLY A 46 9.78 1.54 -1.98
N ILE A 47 9.04 1.49 -0.87
CA ILE A 47 7.57 1.64 -0.88
C ILE A 47 7.17 3.03 -1.40
N THR A 48 7.90 4.08 -1.03
CA THR A 48 7.61 5.45 -1.48
C THR A 48 7.87 5.59 -2.98
N ALA A 49 9.02 5.13 -3.45
CA ALA A 49 9.37 5.12 -4.87
C ALA A 49 8.37 4.30 -5.70
N LEU A 50 7.92 3.16 -5.19
CA LEU A 50 6.87 2.36 -5.82
C LEU A 50 5.55 3.14 -5.94
N CYS A 51 5.12 3.84 -4.88
CA CYS A 51 3.92 4.69 -4.92
C CYS A 51 4.03 5.81 -5.96
N GLU A 52 5.17 6.51 -5.97
CA GLU A 52 5.41 7.64 -6.85
C GLU A 52 5.37 7.22 -8.32
N ARG A 53 6.06 6.13 -8.69
CA ARG A 53 6.08 5.63 -10.07
C ARG A 53 4.73 5.08 -10.55
N THR A 54 3.91 4.58 -9.63
CA THR A 54 2.61 3.98 -9.96
C THR A 54 1.46 4.98 -9.93
N SER A 55 1.73 6.23 -9.56
CA SER A 55 0.75 7.32 -9.55
C SER A 55 0.92 8.18 -10.80
N PRO A 56 -0.17 8.49 -11.53
CA PRO A 56 -0.09 9.41 -12.65
C PRO A 56 0.22 10.82 -12.15
N PRO A 57 0.92 11.66 -12.94
CA PRO A 57 1.23 13.04 -12.55
C PRO A 57 0.01 13.88 -12.19
N SER A 58 -1.14 13.62 -12.84
CA SER A 58 -2.41 14.29 -12.59
C SER A 58 -3.09 13.91 -11.28
N ALA A 59 -2.69 12.78 -10.66
CA ALA A 59 -3.20 12.35 -9.36
C ALA A 59 -2.06 11.74 -8.54
N PRO A 60 -1.19 12.60 -7.96
CA PRO A 60 -0.07 12.15 -7.15
C PRO A 60 -0.51 11.25 -6.01
N PHE A 61 0.32 10.28 -5.65
CA PHE A 61 0.05 9.35 -4.55
C PHE A 61 -0.32 10.10 -3.26
N LEU A 62 0.33 11.25 -3.03
CA LEU A 62 0.12 12.08 -1.85
C LEU A 62 -1.33 12.57 -1.73
N TRP A 63 -2.07 12.71 -2.82
CA TRP A 63 -3.45 13.22 -2.81
C TRP A 63 -4.50 12.12 -2.61
N SER A 64 -4.07 10.94 -2.22
CA SER A 64 -4.91 9.75 -2.19
C SER A 64 -4.99 9.16 -0.79
N TYR A 65 -6.06 8.40 -0.52
CA TYR A 65 -6.16 7.62 0.71
C TYR A 65 -5.22 6.43 0.62
N LYS A 66 -4.44 6.15 1.67
CA LYS A 66 -3.49 5.03 1.68
C LYS A 66 -3.76 4.06 2.82
N LEU A 67 -4.09 2.83 2.48
CA LEU A 67 -4.13 1.69 3.40
C LEU A 67 -2.71 1.18 3.63
N SER A 68 -2.16 1.44 4.81
CA SER A 68 -0.81 0.98 5.15
C SER A 68 -0.80 -0.38 5.82
N LYS A 69 -1.80 -0.68 6.66
CA LYS A 69 -1.91 -1.96 7.35
C LYS A 69 -3.35 -2.25 7.66
N LEU A 70 -3.79 -3.45 7.29
CA LEU A 70 -5.04 -4.06 7.73
C LEU A 70 -4.69 -5.43 8.29
N SER A 71 -5.14 -5.72 9.49
CA SER A 71 -4.88 -7.00 10.13
C SER A 71 -6.13 -7.38 10.90
N VAL A 72 -6.62 -8.59 10.64
CA VAL A 72 -7.76 -9.20 11.33
C VAL A 72 -7.23 -10.46 11.98
N ARG A 73 -7.56 -10.71 13.25
CA ARG A 73 -7.14 -11.93 13.94
C ARG A 73 -7.69 -13.16 13.20
N PRO A 74 -6.94 -14.28 13.13
CA PRO A 74 -7.37 -15.48 12.42
C PRO A 74 -8.76 -15.97 12.79
N GLU A 75 -9.10 -15.94 14.08
CA GLU A 75 -10.43 -16.32 14.61
C GLU A 75 -11.60 -15.48 14.06
N TYR A 76 -11.34 -14.30 13.49
CA TYR A 76 -12.34 -13.43 12.86
C TYR A 76 -12.21 -13.37 11.34
N HIS A 77 -11.43 -14.27 10.72
CA HIS A 77 -11.42 -14.41 9.28
C HIS A 77 -12.80 -14.88 8.79
N ALA A 78 -13.20 -14.45 7.60
CA ALA A 78 -14.53 -14.68 7.00
C ALA A 78 -15.74 -13.96 7.63
N PHE A 79 -15.61 -13.27 8.78
CA PHE A 79 -16.71 -12.47 9.37
C PHE A 79 -16.92 -11.08 8.73
N GLY A 80 -16.34 -10.82 7.55
CA GLY A 80 -16.46 -9.52 6.88
C GLY A 80 -15.79 -8.34 7.60
N ILE A 81 -15.06 -8.57 8.70
CA ILE A 81 -14.44 -7.51 9.52
C ILE A 81 -13.53 -6.60 8.70
N ALA A 82 -12.72 -7.17 7.81
CA ALA A 82 -11.86 -6.40 6.91
C ALA A 82 -12.67 -5.39 6.08
N SER A 83 -13.78 -5.83 5.49
CA SER A 83 -14.69 -4.98 4.71
C SER A 83 -15.33 -3.89 5.58
N ALA A 84 -15.81 -4.26 6.76
CA ALA A 84 -16.43 -3.31 7.70
C ALA A 84 -15.44 -2.21 8.11
N LEU A 85 -14.18 -2.56 8.35
CA LEU A 85 -13.11 -1.60 8.69
C LEU A 85 -12.70 -0.70 7.52
N THR A 86 -12.80 -1.18 6.28
CA THR A 86 -12.42 -0.41 5.09
C THR A 86 -13.54 0.47 4.55
N ARG A 87 -14.80 0.03 4.71
CA ARG A 87 -15.99 0.67 4.11
C ARG A 87 -16.10 2.18 4.37
N PRO A 88 -15.94 2.70 5.61
CA PRO A 88 -16.07 4.15 5.85
C PRO A 88 -15.07 5.00 5.06
N VAL A 89 -13.84 4.50 4.90
CA VAL A 89 -12.80 5.20 4.14
C VAL A 89 -13.06 5.12 2.65
N LEU A 90 -13.51 3.97 2.15
CA LEU A 90 -13.92 3.83 0.75
C LEU A 90 -15.09 4.76 0.42
N GLN A 91 -16.10 4.86 1.29
CA GLN A 91 -17.25 5.76 1.10
C GLN A 91 -16.81 7.23 1.03
N ARG A 92 -15.92 7.64 1.94
CA ARG A 92 -15.37 9.00 1.93
C ARG A 92 -14.56 9.28 0.66
N ALA A 93 -13.69 8.35 0.28
CA ALA A 93 -12.88 8.46 -0.93
C ALA A 93 -13.77 8.58 -2.18
N LEU A 94 -14.84 7.80 -2.27
CA LEU A 94 -15.82 7.89 -3.36
C LEU A 94 -16.49 9.27 -3.40
N HIS A 95 -16.99 9.74 -2.25
CA HIS A 95 -17.64 11.05 -2.14
C HIS A 95 -16.71 12.21 -2.54
N GLU A 96 -15.44 12.15 -2.12
CA GLU A 96 -14.44 13.18 -2.44
C GLU A 96 -13.79 13.00 -3.82
N ARG A 97 -14.20 11.98 -4.59
CA ARG A 97 -13.58 11.57 -5.86
C ARG A 97 -12.06 11.40 -5.74
N LYS A 98 -11.63 10.79 -4.63
CA LYS A 98 -10.22 10.50 -4.33
C LYS A 98 -9.93 9.02 -4.54
N ARG A 99 -8.71 8.75 -4.98
CA ARG A 99 -8.21 7.39 -5.18
C ARG A 99 -7.84 6.75 -3.85
N VAL A 100 -7.81 5.42 -3.83
CA VAL A 100 -7.45 4.62 -2.66
C VAL A 100 -6.35 3.64 -3.04
N PHE A 101 -5.24 3.70 -2.33
CA PHE A 101 -4.05 2.90 -2.57
C PHE A 101 -3.73 2.01 -1.38
N GLY A 102 -2.99 0.94 -1.63
CA GLY A 102 -2.31 0.19 -0.60
C GLY A 102 -1.26 -0.72 -1.20
N HIS A 103 -0.60 -1.47 -0.32
CA HIS A 103 0.43 -2.42 -0.71
C HIS A 103 0.06 -3.79 -0.21
N VAL A 104 0.41 -4.78 -1.01
CA VAL A 104 0.20 -6.19 -0.68
C VAL A 104 1.53 -6.89 -0.85
N THR A 105 1.83 -7.86 0.02
CA THR A 105 3.06 -8.66 -0.02
C THR A 105 2.78 -10.15 -0.21
N SER A 106 1.52 -10.51 -0.45
CA SER A 106 1.07 -11.88 -0.70
C SER A 106 0.35 -11.94 -2.04
N GLU A 107 0.84 -12.79 -2.94
CA GLU A 107 0.22 -13.03 -4.24
C GLU A 107 -1.22 -13.52 -4.11
N MET A 108 -1.50 -14.36 -3.11
CA MET A 108 -2.85 -14.82 -2.80
C MET A 108 -3.79 -13.65 -2.48
N HIS A 109 -3.31 -12.66 -1.73
CA HIS A 109 -4.09 -11.45 -1.46
C HIS A 109 -4.27 -10.59 -2.72
N VAL A 110 -3.26 -10.49 -3.59
CA VAL A 110 -3.39 -9.81 -4.89
C VAL A 110 -4.52 -10.44 -5.71
N LEU A 111 -4.56 -11.77 -5.82
CA LEU A 111 -5.62 -12.48 -6.53
C LEU A 111 -7.01 -12.18 -5.94
N ARG A 112 -7.14 -12.23 -4.60
CA ARG A 112 -8.39 -11.91 -3.91
C ARG A 112 -8.84 -10.47 -4.16
N TYR A 113 -7.92 -9.51 -4.11
CA TYR A 113 -8.25 -8.10 -4.36
C TYR A 113 -8.63 -7.85 -5.83
N LYS A 114 -7.95 -8.49 -6.78
CA LYS A 114 -8.33 -8.43 -8.20
C LYS A 114 -9.75 -8.98 -8.43
N ALA A 115 -10.11 -10.07 -7.76
CA ALA A 115 -11.44 -10.67 -7.87
C ALA A 115 -12.58 -9.74 -7.41
N VAL A 116 -12.28 -8.74 -6.56
CA VAL A 116 -13.24 -7.72 -6.10
C VAL A 116 -13.05 -6.36 -6.80
N GLY A 117 -12.36 -6.34 -7.95
CA GLY A 117 -12.25 -5.17 -8.81
C GLY A 117 -11.06 -4.24 -8.54
N CYS A 118 -10.16 -4.57 -7.61
CA CYS A 118 -8.94 -3.80 -7.43
C CYS A 118 -7.95 -4.00 -8.60
N ARG A 119 -7.07 -3.02 -8.81
CA ARG A 119 -6.05 -3.04 -9.88
C ARG A 119 -4.65 -3.14 -9.30
N VAL A 120 -3.79 -3.93 -9.95
CA VAL A 120 -2.35 -3.92 -9.71
C VAL A 120 -1.77 -2.78 -10.52
N LEU A 121 -1.07 -1.85 -9.89
CA LEU A 121 -0.44 -0.72 -10.57
C LEU A 121 1.04 -0.96 -10.88
N GLY A 122 1.69 -1.80 -10.08
CA GLY A 122 3.10 -2.13 -10.22
C GLY A 122 3.58 -3.02 -9.09
N ALA A 123 4.84 -3.44 -9.16
CA ALA A 123 5.47 -4.21 -8.10
C ALA A 123 6.96 -3.90 -7.99
N GLU A 124 7.52 -4.12 -6.80
CA GLU A 124 8.93 -3.95 -6.46
C GLU A 124 9.39 -5.12 -5.59
N ASP A 125 10.59 -5.63 -5.84
CA ASP A 125 11.23 -6.62 -4.96
C ASP A 125 12.13 -5.88 -3.96
N LEU A 126 11.83 -6.00 -2.67
CA LEU A 126 12.58 -5.35 -1.59
C LEU A 126 13.44 -6.40 -0.87
N ARG A 127 14.72 -6.12 -0.60
CA ARG A 127 15.55 -7.04 0.19
C ARG A 127 15.12 -7.01 1.65
N LEU A 128 15.03 -8.21 2.20
CA LEU A 128 14.79 -8.45 3.60
C LEU A 128 16.07 -8.20 4.40
N LEU A 129 15.89 -7.83 5.66
CA LEU A 129 17.01 -7.62 6.57
C LEU A 129 17.83 -8.88 6.80
N LYS A 130 17.15 -10.04 6.83
CA LYS A 130 17.75 -11.36 6.89
C LYS A 130 16.92 -12.27 6.00
N PRO A 131 17.54 -13.27 5.35
CA PRO A 131 16.78 -14.31 4.67
C PRO A 131 15.79 -14.96 5.64
N VAL A 132 14.57 -15.20 5.16
CA VAL A 132 13.51 -15.89 5.90
C VAL A 132 13.10 -17.12 5.14
N GLU A 133 12.59 -18.13 5.84
CA GLU A 133 12.01 -19.30 5.21
C GLU A 133 10.75 -18.87 4.43
N GLY A 134 10.82 -18.90 3.11
CA GLY A 134 9.71 -18.67 2.21
C GLY A 134 8.78 -19.87 2.19
N GLY A 135 7.49 -19.63 1.93
CA GLY A 135 6.36 -20.54 2.15
C GLY A 135 6.55 -22.04 1.83
N ALA A 136 5.79 -22.58 0.87
CA ALA A 136 5.57 -24.03 0.74
C ALA A 136 6.83 -24.89 0.50
N LYS A 137 7.97 -24.27 0.16
CA LYS A 137 9.21 -24.97 -0.24
C LYS A 137 10.33 -24.91 0.79
N LYS A 138 10.16 -24.23 1.93
CA LYS A 138 11.21 -24.06 2.96
C LYS A 138 12.53 -23.47 2.42
N GLU A 139 12.46 -22.75 1.31
CA GLU A 139 13.63 -22.10 0.73
C GLU A 139 13.92 -20.79 1.47
N MET A 140 15.19 -20.47 1.67
CA MET A 140 15.58 -19.18 2.25
C MET A 140 15.40 -18.09 1.18
N VAL A 141 14.52 -17.13 1.45
CA VAL A 141 14.24 -16.00 0.56
C VAL A 141 14.80 -14.73 1.19
N ASP A 142 15.58 -13.98 0.43
CA ASP A 142 16.22 -12.73 0.86
C ASP A 142 15.50 -11.47 0.33
N THR A 143 14.43 -11.65 -0.44
CA THR A 143 13.62 -10.60 -1.05
C THR A 143 12.14 -10.82 -0.81
N ILE A 144 11.37 -9.74 -0.77
CA ILE A 144 9.91 -9.78 -0.70
C ILE A 144 9.35 -8.93 -1.82
N ARG A 145 8.45 -9.52 -2.61
CA ARG A 145 7.73 -8.78 -3.62
C ARG A 145 6.60 -7.99 -2.98
N VAL A 146 6.53 -6.71 -3.31
CA VAL A 146 5.47 -5.80 -2.89
C VAL A 146 4.72 -5.30 -4.12
N TRP A 147 3.41 -5.46 -4.11
CA TRP A 147 2.52 -4.97 -5.16
C TRP A 147 1.83 -3.68 -4.72
N ALA A 148 1.91 -2.65 -5.55
CA ALA A 148 1.06 -1.47 -5.41
C ALA A 148 -0.32 -1.78 -5.96
N MET A 149 -1.34 -1.57 -5.13
CA MET A 149 -2.73 -1.85 -5.44
C MET A 149 -3.56 -0.59 -5.39
N GLU A 150 -4.39 -0.39 -6.41
CA GLU A 150 -5.50 0.55 -6.38
C GLU A 150 -6.79 -0.18 -5.98
N PHE A 151 -7.42 0.31 -4.93
CA PHE A 151 -8.76 -0.09 -4.53
C PHE A 151 -9.74 0.83 -5.25
N ARG A 152 -10.79 0.25 -5.83
CA ARG A 152 -11.84 0.98 -6.57
C ARG A 152 -13.09 1.09 -5.70
N PRO A 153 -13.30 2.21 -4.98
CA PRO A 153 -14.41 2.34 -4.05
C PRO A 153 -15.77 2.07 -4.70
N GLU A 154 -15.98 2.52 -5.93
CA GLU A 154 -17.20 2.34 -6.70
C GLU A 154 -17.54 0.85 -6.88
N VAL A 155 -16.54 0.03 -7.23
CA VAL A 155 -16.72 -1.41 -7.42
C VAL A 155 -16.90 -2.12 -6.08
N MET A 156 -16.05 -1.78 -5.09
CA MET A 156 -16.04 -2.46 -3.80
C MET A 156 -17.25 -2.15 -2.92
N LEU A 157 -17.89 -1.01 -3.13
CA LEU A 157 -19.12 -0.61 -2.42
C LEU A 157 -20.38 -1.09 -3.13
N GLY A 158 -20.26 -1.73 -4.30
CA GLY A 158 -21.42 -2.17 -5.10
C GLY A 158 -22.19 -1.00 -5.70
N SER A 159 -21.52 0.13 -5.95
CA SER A 159 -22.10 1.24 -6.72
C SER A 159 -21.97 0.91 -8.20
N ASP A 160 -23.03 1.15 -8.98
CA ASP A 160 -23.02 0.86 -10.41
C ASP A 160 -21.91 1.67 -11.12
N PRO A 161 -20.88 1.02 -11.71
CA PRO A 161 -19.76 1.72 -12.33
C PRO A 161 -20.18 2.54 -13.57
N ALA A 162 -21.38 2.33 -14.11
CA ALA A 162 -21.90 3.07 -15.27
C ALA A 162 -22.15 4.57 -15.02
N ALA A 163 -22.09 5.03 -13.76
CA ALA A 163 -22.27 6.44 -13.40
C ALA A 163 -20.96 7.26 -13.29
N VAL A 164 -19.79 6.64 -13.48
CA VAL A 164 -18.49 7.32 -13.38
C VAL A 164 -17.86 7.35 -14.77
N GLU A 165 -17.87 8.52 -15.41
CA GLU A 165 -17.25 8.77 -16.72
C GLU A 165 -15.87 8.09 -16.82
N GLU A 166 -15.73 7.21 -17.81
CA GLU A 166 -14.48 6.53 -18.12
C GLU A 166 -13.41 7.55 -18.45
N THR A 167 -12.38 7.65 -17.60
CA THR A 167 -11.16 8.35 -17.96
C THR A 167 -10.45 7.51 -19.02
N PRO A 168 -10.19 8.04 -20.23
CA PRO A 168 -9.58 7.27 -21.31
C PRO A 168 -8.20 6.76 -20.90
N PRO A 169 -7.78 5.57 -21.41
CA PRO A 169 -6.48 5.01 -21.10
C PRO A 169 -5.36 5.98 -21.52
N PRO A 170 -4.29 6.11 -20.72
CA PRO A 170 -3.18 6.98 -21.09
C PRO A 170 -2.51 6.44 -22.36
N GLU A 171 -2.37 7.32 -23.35
CA GLU A 171 -1.61 7.04 -24.57
C GLU A 171 -0.19 6.61 -24.21
N ARG A 172 0.29 5.54 -24.87
CA ARG A 172 1.67 5.10 -24.78
C ARG A 172 2.60 6.20 -25.31
N ILE A 173 3.21 6.96 -24.40
CA ILE A 173 4.33 7.82 -24.76
C ILE A 173 5.54 6.90 -24.99
N LEU A 174 5.84 6.62 -26.27
CA LEU A 174 7.12 6.04 -26.68
C LEU A 174 8.22 7.06 -26.35
N ALA A 175 9.14 6.69 -25.46
CA ALA A 175 10.34 7.45 -25.22
C ALA A 175 11.15 7.56 -26.52
N ARG A 176 11.35 8.78 -27.02
CA ARG A 176 12.39 9.06 -28.02
C ARG A 176 13.73 9.11 -27.28
N LEU A 177 14.66 8.26 -27.71
CA LEU A 177 16.09 8.31 -27.36
C LEU A 177 16.74 9.58 -27.91
#